data_AF-A0AAN7ZM94-F1
#
_entry.id   AF-A0AAN7ZM94-F1
#
_cell.length_a   1.000
_cell.length_b   1.000
_cell.length_c   1.000
_cell.angle_alpha   90.00
_cell.angle_beta   90.00
_cell.angle_gamma   90.00
#
_symmetry.space_group_name_H-M   'P 1'
#
loop_
_entity.id
_entity.type
_entity.pdbx_description
1 polymer ?
#
loop_
_entity_poly.entity_id
_entity_poly.type
_entity_poly.pdbx_seq_one_letter_code
_entity_poly.pdbx_strand_id
1 'polypeptide(L)'
;MYCSSVILSVALALCSTGVVAVPAPQVTAAPLAADLAKRATSCTFSGSAGAAAASKSKASCATIVLSSVAVPSGTTLDLTGLKAGTHVVFEGTTTFGYKEWAGPLVSVAGSLLDGGGSRWWDGEGTNGGKTKPKFFYAHKLLGKSSISNINIKNSPVQVFSINGASGLTLTNVHIDNTAGDSGGGHNTVGGSK
;
A
#
# COMPACT_ATOMS: atom_id res chain seq x y z
N MET A 1 34.14 -75.27 37.65
CA MET A 1 33.76 -73.85 37.83
C MET A 1 34.29 -73.09 36.62
N TYR A 2 33.41 -72.71 35.70
CA TYR A 2 33.76 -72.12 34.42
C TYR A 2 34.09 -70.62 34.57
N CYS A 3 35.24 -70.23 34.04
CA CYS A 3 35.68 -68.85 33.90
C CYS A 3 34.89 -68.19 32.76
N SER A 4 34.09 -67.17 33.05
CA SER A 4 33.32 -66.41 32.05
C SER A 4 33.99 -65.06 31.83
N SER A 5 34.67 -64.93 30.69
CA SER A 5 35.32 -63.71 30.22
C SER A 5 34.30 -62.80 29.53
N VAL A 6 34.11 -61.58 30.02
CA VAL A 6 33.29 -60.54 29.38
C VAL A 6 34.19 -59.75 28.43
N ILE A 7 33.89 -59.82 27.12
CA ILE A 7 34.61 -59.08 26.08
C ILE A 7 33.96 -57.69 25.95
N LEU A 8 34.70 -56.64 26.25
CA LEU A 8 34.31 -55.25 26.08
C LEU A 8 34.64 -54.79 24.64
N SER A 9 33.63 -54.73 23.77
CA SER A 9 33.79 -54.26 22.38
C SER A 9 33.84 -52.74 22.33
N VAL A 10 34.99 -52.17 21.99
CA VAL A 10 35.15 -50.74 21.70
C VAL A 10 34.78 -50.49 20.23
N ALA A 11 33.63 -49.85 19.99
CA ALA A 11 33.22 -49.42 18.65
C ALA A 11 33.89 -48.08 18.31
N LEU A 12 34.84 -48.10 17.38
CA LEU A 12 35.48 -46.91 16.83
C LEU A 12 34.55 -46.27 15.80
N ALA A 13 33.82 -45.23 16.19
CA ALA A 13 32.96 -44.47 15.29
C ALA A 13 33.83 -43.55 14.39
N LEU A 14 33.96 -43.89 13.11
CA LEU A 14 34.53 -42.98 12.12
C LEU A 14 33.51 -41.88 11.80
N CYS A 15 33.74 -40.68 12.34
CA CYS A 15 33.04 -39.46 11.90
C CYS A 15 33.57 -39.06 10.52
N SER A 16 32.86 -39.45 9.47
CA SER A 16 33.04 -38.89 8.12
C SER A 16 32.59 -37.43 8.13
N THR A 17 33.56 -36.50 8.15
CA THR A 17 33.31 -35.06 7.96
C THR A 17 32.89 -34.83 6.50
N GLY A 18 31.57 -34.82 6.25
CA GLY A 18 31.02 -34.37 4.99
C GLY A 18 31.32 -32.89 4.80
N VAL A 19 32.20 -32.56 3.86
CA VAL A 19 32.36 -31.19 3.35
C VAL A 19 31.08 -30.82 2.60
N VAL A 20 30.20 -30.06 3.25
CA VAL A 20 29.06 -29.40 2.59
C VAL A 20 29.62 -28.26 1.75
N ALA A 21 29.57 -28.42 0.42
CA ALA A 21 29.90 -27.36 -0.51
C ALA A 21 28.94 -26.18 -0.31
N VAL A 22 29.46 -25.05 0.16
CA VAL A 22 28.69 -23.80 0.27
C VAL A 22 28.46 -23.28 -1.15
N PRO A 23 27.20 -23.12 -1.63
CA PRO A 23 26.95 -22.60 -2.96
C PRO A 23 27.51 -21.17 -3.07
N ALA A 24 28.36 -20.94 -4.07
CA ALA A 24 28.88 -19.61 -4.37
C ALA A 24 27.73 -18.65 -4.74
N PRO A 25 27.82 -17.36 -4.38
CA PRO A 25 26.82 -16.36 -4.78
C PRO A 25 26.74 -16.30 -6.30
N GLN A 26 25.55 -16.58 -6.85
CA GLN A 26 25.32 -16.52 -8.28
C GLN A 26 25.27 -15.06 -8.73
N VAL A 27 26.17 -14.69 -9.65
CA VAL A 27 26.15 -13.37 -10.29
C VAL A 27 24.87 -13.28 -11.11
N THR A 28 23.89 -12.52 -10.60
CA THR A 28 22.62 -12.30 -11.31
C THR A 28 22.92 -11.43 -12.53
N ALA A 29 22.39 -11.81 -13.71
CA ALA A 29 22.60 -11.04 -14.93
C ALA A 29 22.15 -9.58 -14.75
N ALA A 30 22.94 -8.63 -15.26
CA ALA A 30 22.56 -7.22 -15.27
C ALA A 30 21.21 -7.05 -15.99
N PRO A 31 20.30 -6.21 -15.47
CA PRO A 31 19.00 -6.00 -16.08
C PRO A 31 19.17 -5.53 -17.53
N LEU A 32 18.41 -6.14 -18.46
CA LEU A 32 18.47 -5.77 -19.87
C LEU A 32 18.16 -4.28 -20.04
N ALA A 33 18.81 -3.62 -21.00
CA ALA A 33 18.60 -2.21 -21.31
C ALA A 33 17.11 -1.85 -21.58
N ALA A 34 16.31 -2.82 -22.04
CA ALA A 34 14.88 -2.69 -22.22
C ALA A 34 14.09 -2.54 -20.89
N ASP A 35 14.55 -3.18 -19.81
CA ASP A 35 13.95 -3.02 -18.47
C ASP A 35 14.34 -1.69 -17.84
N LEU A 36 15.57 -1.20 -18.10
CA LEU A 36 16.00 0.15 -17.73
C LEU A 36 15.20 1.23 -18.47
N ALA A 37 14.96 1.06 -19.77
CA ALA A 37 14.14 1.97 -20.57
C ALA A 37 12.65 1.95 -20.15
N LYS A 38 12.09 0.79 -19.78
CA LYS A 38 10.75 0.69 -19.18
C LYS A 38 10.67 1.42 -17.85
N ARG A 39 11.71 1.35 -17.01
CA ARG A 39 11.78 2.02 -15.71
C ARG A 39 11.99 3.53 -15.83
N ALA A 40 12.47 4.01 -16.98
CA ALA A 40 12.78 5.42 -17.23
C ALA A 40 11.55 6.29 -17.54
N THR A 41 10.37 5.72 -17.81
CA THR A 41 9.18 6.53 -18.09
C THR A 41 8.56 7.06 -16.79
N SER A 42 9.06 8.21 -16.35
CA SER A 42 8.47 8.99 -15.25
C SER A 42 7.50 10.04 -15.80
N CYS A 43 6.30 10.09 -15.25
CA CYS A 43 5.25 11.03 -15.62
C CYS A 43 4.90 11.90 -14.41
N THR A 44 5.00 13.22 -14.56
CA THR A 44 4.58 14.15 -13.51
C THR A 44 3.26 14.81 -13.89
N PHE A 45 2.29 14.77 -12.98
CA PHE A 45 0.98 15.41 -13.15
C PHE A 45 0.75 16.41 -12.00
N SER A 46 0.24 17.58 -12.31
CA SER A 46 0.08 18.68 -11.35
C SER A 46 -1.18 19.52 -11.60
N GLY A 47 -1.56 20.32 -10.60
CA GLY A 47 -2.66 21.27 -10.71
C GLY A 47 -4.04 20.63 -10.82
N SER A 48 -5.03 21.40 -11.29
CA SER A 48 -6.45 21.01 -11.38
C SER A 48 -6.74 19.95 -12.45
N ALA A 49 -5.89 19.85 -13.48
CA ALA A 49 -5.99 18.82 -14.51
C ALA A 49 -5.17 17.56 -14.18
N GLY A 50 -4.34 17.60 -13.12
CA GLY A 50 -3.39 16.55 -12.79
C GLY A 50 -4.06 15.19 -12.55
N ALA A 51 -5.19 15.16 -11.86
CA ALA A 51 -5.94 13.93 -11.59
C ALA A 51 -6.46 13.27 -12.89
N ALA A 52 -6.98 14.08 -13.82
CA ALA A 52 -7.52 13.60 -15.09
C ALA A 52 -6.40 13.13 -16.02
N ALA A 53 -5.27 13.85 -16.07
CA ALA A 53 -4.10 13.47 -16.85
C ALA A 53 -3.46 12.17 -16.32
N ALA A 54 -3.33 12.05 -14.99
CA ALA A 54 -2.85 10.84 -14.36
C ALA A 54 -3.73 9.63 -14.71
N SER A 55 -5.05 9.74 -14.59
CA SER A 55 -5.97 8.64 -14.92
C SER A 55 -5.88 8.18 -16.39
N LYS A 56 -5.62 9.10 -17.33
CA LYS A 56 -5.47 8.76 -18.76
C LYS A 56 -4.12 8.11 -19.08
N SER A 57 -3.04 8.56 -18.44
CA SER A 57 -1.67 8.19 -18.80
C SER A 57 -1.03 7.17 -17.86
N LYS A 58 -1.69 6.79 -16.77
CA LYS A 58 -1.17 5.87 -15.74
C LYS A 58 -0.66 4.52 -16.27
N ALA A 59 -1.23 4.00 -17.36
CA ALA A 59 -0.82 2.72 -17.94
C ALA A 59 0.48 2.79 -18.77
N SER A 60 0.95 3.98 -19.15
CA SER A 60 2.22 4.16 -19.88
C SER A 60 3.39 4.54 -18.98
N CYS A 61 3.13 4.88 -17.71
CA CYS A 61 4.12 5.38 -16.77
C CYS A 61 4.64 4.26 -15.84
N ALA A 62 5.96 4.13 -15.74
CA ALA A 62 6.58 3.28 -14.73
C ALA A 62 6.75 4.00 -13.41
N THR A 63 6.90 5.32 -13.43
CA THR A 63 6.80 6.18 -12.24
C THR A 63 5.78 7.28 -12.49
N ILE A 64 4.88 7.51 -11.54
CA ILE A 64 3.84 8.54 -11.57
C ILE A 64 4.11 9.49 -10.40
N VAL A 65 4.43 10.75 -10.68
CA VAL A 65 4.58 11.80 -9.67
C VAL A 65 3.34 12.69 -9.71
N LEU A 66 2.66 12.85 -8.59
CA LEU A 66 1.48 13.69 -8.42
C LEU A 66 1.86 14.91 -7.58
N SER A 67 2.15 16.03 -8.24
CA SER A 67 2.68 17.23 -7.60
C SER A 67 1.60 18.30 -7.45
N SER A 68 1.16 18.56 -6.21
CA SER A 68 0.13 19.56 -5.86
C SER A 68 -1.15 19.44 -6.70
N VAL A 69 -1.68 18.22 -6.79
CA VAL A 69 -2.87 17.91 -7.60
C VAL A 69 -4.13 18.39 -6.90
N ALA A 70 -5.00 19.12 -7.61
CA ALA A 70 -6.33 19.48 -7.12
C ALA A 70 -7.38 18.60 -7.79
N VAL A 71 -7.94 17.67 -7.04
CA VAL A 71 -8.94 16.71 -7.50
C VAL A 71 -10.31 17.39 -7.49
N PRO A 72 -11.04 17.44 -8.63
CA PRO A 72 -12.35 18.07 -8.69
C PRO A 72 -13.37 17.47 -7.72
N SER A 73 -14.32 18.29 -7.28
CA SER A 73 -15.39 17.87 -6.37
C SER A 73 -16.23 16.74 -6.95
N GLY A 74 -16.43 15.67 -6.18
CA GLY A 74 -17.22 14.53 -6.63
C GLY A 74 -16.51 13.61 -7.63
N THR A 75 -15.18 13.65 -7.68
CA THR A 75 -14.37 12.79 -8.55
C THR A 75 -13.30 12.05 -7.76
N THR A 76 -12.90 10.88 -8.27
CA THR A 76 -11.87 10.03 -7.67
C THR A 76 -10.53 10.33 -8.34
N LEU A 77 -9.48 10.49 -7.54
CA LEU A 77 -8.11 10.32 -8.03
C LEU A 77 -7.87 8.83 -8.29
N ASP A 78 -8.10 8.42 -9.53
CA ASP A 78 -8.11 7.02 -9.93
C ASP A 78 -6.72 6.55 -10.42
N LEU A 79 -5.99 5.87 -9.54
CA LEU A 79 -4.77 5.13 -9.89
C LEU A 79 -4.99 3.60 -9.90
N THR A 80 -6.18 3.13 -10.26
CA THR A 80 -6.42 1.71 -10.56
C THR A 80 -5.83 1.31 -11.91
N GLY A 81 -5.59 0.00 -12.12
CA GLY A 81 -5.13 -0.51 -13.41
C GLY A 81 -3.69 -0.12 -13.78
N LEU A 82 -2.85 0.19 -12.79
CA LEU A 82 -1.42 0.39 -13.01
C LEU A 82 -0.77 -0.90 -13.49
N LYS A 83 0.29 -0.75 -14.30
CA LYS A 83 1.13 -1.89 -14.66
C LYS A 83 1.84 -2.41 -13.41
N ALA A 84 2.12 -3.71 -13.41
CA ALA A 84 2.93 -4.32 -12.36
C ALA A 84 4.29 -3.61 -12.26
N GLY A 85 4.68 -3.20 -11.06
CA GLY A 85 5.93 -2.47 -10.81
C GLY A 85 5.86 -0.96 -11.03
N THR A 86 4.68 -0.37 -11.29
CA THR A 86 4.52 1.09 -11.33
C THR A 86 4.72 1.69 -9.93
N HIS A 87 5.55 2.73 -9.84
CA HIS A 87 5.77 3.54 -8.64
C HIS A 87 4.90 4.80 -8.67
N VAL A 88 4.28 5.16 -7.54
CA VAL A 88 3.52 6.40 -7.40
C VAL A 88 4.14 7.25 -6.30
N VAL A 89 4.40 8.52 -6.58
CA VAL A 89 4.98 9.51 -5.66
C VAL A 89 4.03 10.69 -5.57
N PHE A 90 3.78 11.21 -4.37
CA PHE A 90 3.02 12.45 -4.18
C PHE A 90 3.94 13.53 -3.65
N GLU A 91 3.84 14.73 -4.23
CA GLU A 91 4.64 15.89 -3.86
C GLU A 91 3.73 17.10 -3.61
N GLY A 92 4.10 17.95 -2.66
CA GLY A 92 3.28 19.09 -2.27
C GLY A 92 1.93 18.68 -1.66
N THR A 93 0.87 19.45 -1.94
CA THR A 93 -0.45 19.25 -1.31
C THR A 93 -1.49 18.82 -2.33
N THR A 94 -1.97 17.58 -2.21
CA THR A 94 -3.15 17.12 -2.97
C THR A 94 -4.43 17.57 -2.27
N THR A 95 -5.35 18.19 -3.00
CA THR A 95 -6.62 18.70 -2.44
C THR A 95 -7.83 18.09 -3.14
N PHE A 96 -8.98 18.07 -2.47
CA PHE A 96 -10.24 17.53 -2.99
C PHE A 96 -11.34 18.57 -2.88
N GLY A 97 -12.02 18.84 -3.99
CA GLY A 97 -13.21 19.69 -4.00
C GLY A 97 -14.34 19.09 -3.15
N TYR A 98 -15.13 19.95 -2.52
CA TYR A 98 -16.24 19.54 -1.66
C TYR A 98 -17.46 19.06 -2.48
N LYS A 99 -17.97 17.86 -2.16
CA LYS A 99 -19.26 17.35 -2.63
C LYS A 99 -19.78 16.28 -1.66
N GLU A 100 -21.09 16.20 -1.47
CA GLU A 100 -21.73 15.05 -0.83
C GLU A 100 -21.91 13.93 -1.87
N TRP A 101 -21.17 12.84 -1.71
CA TRP A 101 -21.19 11.70 -2.64
C TRP A 101 -20.55 10.47 -2.00
N ALA A 102 -20.74 9.30 -2.63
CA ALA A 102 -20.27 8.02 -2.10
C ALA A 102 -18.74 7.80 -2.15
N GLY A 103 -18.00 8.62 -2.90
CA GLY A 103 -16.55 8.46 -3.08
C GLY A 103 -16.16 7.30 -4.00
N PRO A 104 -14.91 6.78 -3.92
CA PRO A 104 -13.82 7.20 -3.01
C PRO A 104 -13.10 8.48 -3.47
N LEU A 105 -12.40 9.15 -2.55
CA LEU A 105 -11.56 10.30 -2.89
C LEU A 105 -10.30 9.87 -3.66
N VAL A 106 -9.65 8.80 -3.21
CA VAL A 106 -8.34 8.34 -3.67
C VAL A 106 -8.35 6.83 -3.83
N SER A 107 -7.73 6.34 -4.89
CA SER A 107 -7.52 4.92 -5.13
C SER A 107 -6.05 4.66 -5.47
N VAL A 108 -5.14 4.57 -4.46
CA VAL A 108 -3.65 4.70 -4.60
C VAL A 108 -2.77 4.00 -3.53
N ALA A 109 -1.49 3.74 -3.78
CA ALA A 109 -0.52 3.44 -2.69
C ALA A 109 0.43 4.65 -2.45
N GLY A 110 0.60 5.17 -1.20
CA GLY A 110 1.91 5.70 -0.73
C GLY A 110 2.18 7.13 -0.19
N SER A 111 1.27 7.92 0.41
CA SER A 111 1.59 9.30 0.88
C SER A 111 0.69 9.85 2.01
N LEU A 112 0.92 11.07 2.55
CA LEU A 112 -0.01 11.72 3.49
C LEU A 112 -1.29 12.16 2.76
N LEU A 113 -2.43 11.63 3.20
CA LEU A 113 -3.75 11.88 2.62
C LEU A 113 -4.65 12.47 3.71
N ASP A 114 -4.93 13.77 3.66
CA ASP A 114 -5.89 14.43 4.56
C ASP A 114 -7.28 14.48 3.91
N GLY A 115 -8.27 13.81 4.51
CA GLY A 115 -9.65 13.78 4.02
C GLY A 115 -10.44 15.04 4.35
N GLY A 116 -9.96 15.88 5.27
CA GLY A 116 -10.71 17.02 5.81
C GLY A 116 -12.08 16.60 6.35
N GLY A 117 -12.12 15.49 7.09
CA GLY A 117 -13.32 14.80 7.56
C GLY A 117 -14.27 15.67 8.38
N SER A 118 -13.77 16.70 9.05
CA SER A 118 -14.57 17.66 9.82
C SER A 118 -15.70 18.33 9.04
N ARG A 119 -15.59 18.41 7.70
CA ARG A 119 -16.66 18.93 6.83
C ARG A 119 -17.88 17.99 6.79
N TRP A 120 -17.66 16.69 7.01
CA TRP A 120 -18.68 15.64 7.01
C TRP A 120 -19.05 15.16 8.40
N TRP A 121 -18.16 15.29 9.39
CA TRP A 121 -18.41 14.84 10.76
C TRP A 121 -19.63 15.55 11.36
N ASP A 122 -20.60 14.75 11.76
CA ASP A 122 -21.90 15.16 12.30
C ASP A 122 -22.32 14.29 13.50
N GLY A 123 -21.41 13.47 14.04
CA GLY A 123 -21.66 12.54 15.14
C GLY A 123 -22.31 11.21 14.74
N GLU A 124 -22.86 11.08 13.52
CA GLU A 124 -23.64 9.90 13.12
C GLU A 124 -22.86 8.91 12.25
N GLY A 125 -21.73 9.34 11.66
CA GLY A 125 -20.86 8.45 10.88
C GLY A 125 -21.61 7.82 9.70
N THR A 126 -21.56 6.50 9.55
CA THR A 126 -22.33 5.78 8.52
C THR A 126 -23.74 5.37 8.95
N ASN A 127 -24.16 5.70 10.18
CA ASN A 127 -25.46 5.29 10.72
C ASN A 127 -26.59 6.29 10.40
N GLY A 128 -26.24 7.48 9.89
CA GLY A 128 -27.20 8.55 9.59
C GLY A 128 -26.52 9.85 9.14
N GLY A 129 -27.32 10.90 9.01
CA GLY A 129 -26.86 12.27 8.75
C GLY A 129 -26.38 12.49 7.32
N LYS A 130 -25.28 13.23 7.17
CA LYS A 130 -24.65 13.49 5.87
C LYS A 130 -24.19 12.19 5.24
N THR A 131 -24.30 12.08 3.92
CA THR A 131 -23.61 11.02 3.17
C THR A 131 -22.11 11.31 3.16
N LYS A 132 -21.32 10.39 3.71
CA LYS A 132 -19.87 10.56 3.93
C LYS A 132 -19.09 9.60 3.03
N PRO A 133 -18.10 10.08 2.25
CA PRO A 133 -17.34 9.22 1.36
C PRO A 133 -16.37 8.32 2.13
N LYS A 134 -16.25 7.06 1.70
CA LYS A 134 -15.17 6.17 2.17
C LYS A 134 -13.82 6.65 1.63
N PHE A 135 -12.76 6.41 2.40
CA PHE A 135 -11.46 7.01 2.08
C PHE A 135 -10.73 6.26 0.97
N PHE A 136 -10.55 4.95 1.14
CA PHE A 136 -9.62 4.14 0.37
C PHE A 136 -10.22 2.79 -0.06
N TYR A 137 -10.27 2.51 -1.37
CA TYR A 137 -10.67 1.20 -1.90
C TYR A 137 -9.46 0.41 -2.40
N ALA A 138 -9.08 -0.62 -1.65
CA ALA A 138 -8.06 -1.59 -2.00
C ALA A 138 -8.73 -2.88 -2.53
N HIS A 139 -9.50 -2.74 -3.61
CA HIS A 139 -10.29 -3.83 -4.17
C HIS A 139 -9.55 -4.52 -5.32
N LYS A 140 -9.70 -5.83 -5.44
CA LYS A 140 -9.14 -6.64 -6.55
C LYS A 140 -7.62 -6.46 -6.75
N LEU A 141 -6.89 -6.20 -5.65
CA LEU A 141 -5.42 -6.17 -5.67
C LEU A 141 -4.91 -7.62 -5.60
N LEU A 142 -4.51 -8.15 -6.76
CA LEU A 142 -4.07 -9.53 -6.93
C LEU A 142 -2.55 -9.60 -7.14
N GLY A 143 -1.94 -10.72 -6.75
CA GLY A 143 -0.50 -10.91 -6.81
C GLY A 143 0.25 -10.15 -5.71
N LYS A 144 1.57 -9.97 -5.85
CA LYS A 144 2.40 -9.29 -4.85
C LYS A 144 2.16 -7.77 -4.91
N SER A 145 1.11 -7.31 -4.24
CA SER A 145 0.73 -5.91 -4.14
C SER A 145 1.16 -5.36 -2.77
N SER A 146 1.64 -4.12 -2.72
CA SER A 146 1.97 -3.47 -1.44
C SER A 146 1.46 -2.05 -1.38
N ILE A 147 0.77 -1.71 -0.30
CA ILE A 147 0.43 -0.35 0.11
C ILE A 147 1.38 -0.03 1.25
N SER A 148 2.28 0.94 1.09
CA SER A 148 3.24 1.24 2.14
C SER A 148 3.51 2.72 2.34
N ASN A 149 3.89 3.11 3.56
CA ASN A 149 4.31 4.46 3.92
C ASN A 149 3.21 5.52 3.65
N ILE A 150 1.96 5.18 3.93
CA ILE A 150 0.83 6.11 3.83
C ILE A 150 0.56 6.69 5.21
N ASN A 151 0.38 8.00 5.28
CA ASN A 151 -0.23 8.64 6.44
C ASN A 151 -1.64 9.07 6.02
N ILE A 152 -2.66 8.84 6.82
CA ILE A 152 -4.03 9.25 6.52
C ILE A 152 -4.48 10.13 7.68
N LYS A 153 -5.05 11.28 7.37
CA LYS A 153 -5.56 12.21 8.38
C LYS A 153 -7.02 12.53 8.12
N ASN A 154 -7.80 12.69 9.19
CA ASN A 154 -9.17 13.18 9.16
C ASN A 154 -10.05 12.51 8.08
N SER A 155 -10.17 11.19 8.09
CA SER A 155 -11.06 10.49 7.17
C SER A 155 -12.53 10.84 7.46
N PRO A 156 -13.39 11.08 6.43
CA PRO A 156 -14.80 11.35 6.66
C PRO A 156 -15.53 10.20 7.37
N VAL A 157 -15.26 8.96 6.96
CA VAL A 157 -15.70 7.69 7.59
C VAL A 157 -14.57 6.64 7.48
N GLN A 158 -14.88 5.36 7.20
CA GLN A 158 -13.91 4.27 7.19
C GLN A 158 -12.76 4.53 6.21
N VAL A 159 -11.57 4.09 6.62
CA VAL A 159 -10.34 4.36 5.88
C VAL A 159 -10.14 3.33 4.77
N PHE A 160 -9.71 2.11 5.08
CA PHE A 160 -9.50 1.06 4.08
C PHE A 160 -10.71 0.16 3.94
N SER A 161 -11.25 0.08 2.73
CA SER A 161 -12.10 -1.03 2.30
C SER A 161 -11.27 -1.97 1.43
N ILE A 162 -10.94 -3.14 1.96
CA ILE A 162 -10.21 -4.20 1.26
C ILE A 162 -11.22 -5.28 0.88
N ASN A 163 -11.30 -5.62 -0.41
CA ASN A 163 -12.23 -6.64 -0.90
C ASN A 163 -11.67 -7.37 -2.13
N GLY A 164 -11.72 -8.70 -2.13
CA GLY A 164 -11.21 -9.50 -3.24
C GLY A 164 -9.71 -9.31 -3.52
N ALA A 165 -8.92 -8.97 -2.51
CA ALA A 165 -7.46 -8.83 -2.62
C ALA A 165 -6.76 -10.14 -2.21
N SER A 166 -5.67 -10.48 -2.90
CA SER A 166 -4.84 -11.66 -2.62
C SER A 166 -3.37 -11.31 -2.86
N GLY A 167 -2.52 -11.52 -1.85
CA GLY A 167 -1.10 -11.12 -1.88
C GLY A 167 -0.86 -9.63 -1.60
N LEU A 168 -1.85 -8.92 -1.05
CA LEU A 168 -1.73 -7.52 -0.64
C LEU A 168 -1.05 -7.40 0.73
N THR A 169 0.01 -6.59 0.81
CA THR A 169 0.68 -6.21 2.06
C THR A 169 0.43 -4.74 2.36
N LEU A 170 -0.02 -4.41 3.58
CA LEU A 170 -0.04 -3.04 4.09
C LEU A 170 1.13 -2.87 5.06
N THR A 171 2.04 -1.94 4.80
CA THR A 171 3.23 -1.73 5.64
C THR A 171 3.37 -0.27 6.00
N ASN A 172 3.57 0.06 7.28
CA ASN A 172 3.83 1.44 7.71
C ASN A 172 2.71 2.41 7.28
N VAL A 173 1.46 2.01 7.56
CA VAL A 173 0.27 2.82 7.33
C VAL A 173 -0.14 3.46 8.65
N HIS A 174 -0.13 4.80 8.69
CA HIS A 174 -0.54 5.58 9.85
C HIS A 174 -1.89 6.25 9.58
N ILE A 175 -2.80 6.23 10.55
CA ILE A 175 -4.14 6.81 10.44
C ILE A 175 -4.36 7.69 11.67
N ASP A 176 -4.48 9.00 11.46
CA ASP A 176 -4.74 10.01 12.47
C ASP A 176 -6.14 10.61 12.27
N ASN A 177 -7.09 10.13 13.05
CA ASN A 177 -8.45 10.66 13.12
C ASN A 177 -8.73 11.34 14.47
N THR A 178 -7.70 11.72 15.22
CA THR A 178 -7.83 12.26 16.59
C THR A 178 -8.64 13.54 16.67
N ALA A 179 -8.61 14.38 15.63
CA ALA A 179 -9.46 15.57 15.54
C ALA A 179 -10.98 15.23 15.52
N GLY A 180 -11.33 13.98 15.18
CA GLY A 180 -12.70 13.48 15.21
C GLY A 180 -13.25 13.32 16.63
N ASP A 181 -12.39 13.10 17.64
CA ASP A 181 -12.82 12.86 19.03
C ASP A 181 -13.59 14.06 19.59
N SER A 182 -13.12 15.27 19.29
CA SER A 182 -13.80 16.54 19.63
C SER A 182 -14.60 17.13 18.47
N GLY A 183 -14.44 16.59 17.26
CA GLY A 183 -15.00 17.14 16.01
C GLY A 183 -16.23 16.40 15.48
N GLY A 184 -16.78 15.44 16.22
CA GLY A 184 -17.96 14.66 15.81
C GLY A 184 -17.66 13.50 14.84
N GLY A 185 -16.42 13.03 14.82
CA GLY A 185 -16.02 11.86 14.03
C GLY A 185 -16.68 10.59 14.54
N HIS A 186 -17.28 9.80 13.64
CA HIS A 186 -17.89 8.52 13.97
C HIS A 186 -17.70 7.54 12.80
N ASN A 187 -17.50 6.25 13.11
CA ASN A 187 -17.12 5.21 12.14
C ASN A 187 -15.84 5.50 11.32
N THR A 188 -14.91 6.27 11.87
CA THR A 188 -13.59 6.61 11.30
C THR A 188 -12.53 5.52 11.57
N VAL A 189 -12.96 4.26 11.64
CA VAL A 189 -12.08 3.13 11.96
C VAL A 189 -11.02 2.94 10.86
N GLY A 190 -9.77 2.93 11.31
CA GLY A 190 -8.60 2.49 10.58
C GLY A 190 -7.84 1.55 11.51
N GLY A 191 -7.78 0.27 11.20
CA GLY A 191 -7.26 -0.73 12.13
C GLY A 191 -5.86 -0.40 12.63
N SER A 192 -5.72 -0.21 13.95
CA SER A 192 -4.77 -0.85 14.87
C SER A 192 -5.16 -0.44 16.29
N LYS A 193 -5.49 -1.41 17.15
CA LYS A 193 -4.94 -1.41 18.50
C LYS A 193 -3.67 -2.23 18.45
#